data_AF-A0A968GMU7-F1
#
_entry.id   AF-A0A968GMU7-F1
#
_cell.length_a   1.000
_cell.length_b   1.000
_cell.length_c   1.000
_cell.angle_alpha   90.00
_cell.angle_beta   90.00
_cell.angle_gamma   90.00
#
_symmetry.space_group_name_H-M   'P 1'
#
loop_
_entity.id
_entity.type
_entity.pdbx_description
1 polymer ?
#
loop_
_entity_poly.entity_id
_entity_poly.type
_entity_poly.pdbx_seq_one_letter_code
_entity_poly.pdbx_strand_id
1 'polypeptide(L)'
;MHPYIKPLITLFEQNADPSQAPGMKKYMRDQFEYLGIKSPKFKELLKKFLGEYGLPPVDELDIIVRKLWSLPRREFQYLAVSLTGRSEKQLPPDFIHTLEYLITTKSWWDTVDSLAGGPVGVHFKRYPAIKKKYLAKWRRSDDFWLRRTTLLFQLNYKED
;
A
#
# COMPACT_ATOMS: atom_id res chain seq x y z
N MET A 1 -3.66 -2.07 -20.83
CA MET A 1 -3.60 -2.45 -19.41
C MET A 1 -2.26 -3.14 -19.19
N HIS A 2 -1.48 -2.74 -18.18
CA HIS A 2 -0.12 -3.27 -17.94
C HIS A 2 -0.11 -4.80 -17.81
N PRO A 3 0.88 -5.53 -18.39
CA PRO A 3 0.88 -6.99 -18.45
C PRO A 3 0.92 -7.65 -17.07
N TYR A 4 1.58 -7.04 -16.09
CA TYR A 4 1.56 -7.49 -14.68
C TYR A 4 0.19 -7.32 -14.00
N ILE A 5 -0.54 -6.26 -14.35
CA ILE A 5 -1.74 -5.84 -13.62
C ILE A 5 -2.96 -6.64 -14.04
N LYS A 6 -3.11 -6.91 -15.34
CA LYS A 6 -4.26 -7.63 -15.88
C LYS A 6 -4.48 -8.99 -15.21
N PRO A 7 -3.50 -9.92 -15.16
CA PRO A 7 -3.71 -11.22 -14.54
C PRO A 7 -3.92 -11.11 -13.03
N LEU A 8 -3.30 -10.13 -12.36
CA LEU A 8 -3.52 -9.89 -10.92
C LEU A 8 -4.96 -9.45 -10.62
N ILE A 9 -5.49 -8.50 -11.39
CA ILE A 9 -6.89 -8.07 -11.26
C ILE A 9 -7.83 -9.24 -11.54
N THR A 10 -7.63 -9.94 -12.66
CA THR A 10 -8.45 -11.10 -13.03
C THR A 10 -8.47 -12.15 -11.93
N LEU A 11 -7.33 -12.48 -11.34
CA LEU A 11 -7.24 -13.46 -10.25
C LEU A 11 -8.09 -13.06 -9.05
N PHE A 12 -8.02 -11.80 -8.63
CA PHE A 12 -8.78 -11.31 -7.47
C PHE A 12 -10.27 -11.19 -7.78
N GLU A 13 -10.65 -10.73 -8.96
CA GLU A 13 -12.06 -10.64 -9.34
C GLU A 13 -12.72 -12.02 -9.46
N GLN A 14 -12.02 -13.03 -10.00
CA GLN A 14 -12.52 -14.40 -10.10
C GLN A 14 -12.68 -15.10 -8.74
N ASN A 15 -12.01 -14.59 -7.70
CA ASN A 15 -12.10 -15.13 -6.34
C ASN A 15 -12.89 -14.20 -5.41
N ALA A 16 -13.65 -13.26 -5.96
CA ALA A 16 -14.52 -12.40 -5.17
C ALA A 16 -15.59 -13.22 -4.45
N ASP A 17 -15.92 -12.82 -3.22
CA ASP A 17 -17.02 -13.39 -2.44
C ASP A 17 -17.93 -12.25 -1.95
N PRO A 18 -18.90 -11.83 -2.78
CA PRO A 18 -19.80 -10.72 -2.43
C PRO A 18 -20.56 -10.92 -1.12
N SER A 19 -20.73 -12.16 -0.64
CA SER A 19 -21.40 -12.44 0.63
C SER A 19 -20.64 -11.89 1.84
N GLN A 20 -19.30 -11.76 1.74
CA GLN A 20 -18.45 -11.25 2.81
C GLN A 20 -18.29 -9.72 2.76
N ALA A 21 -18.52 -9.10 1.60
CA ALA A 21 -18.27 -7.68 1.37
C ALA A 21 -19.02 -6.75 2.34
N PRO A 22 -20.32 -6.97 2.68
CA PRO A 22 -21.05 -6.08 3.60
C PRO A 22 -20.42 -6.01 5.01
N GLY A 23 -19.97 -7.14 5.54
CA GLY A 23 -19.32 -7.20 6.85
C GLY A 23 -17.98 -6.44 6.88
N MET A 24 -17.19 -6.58 5.82
CA MET A 24 -15.90 -5.89 5.67
C MET A 24 -16.10 -4.38 5.49
N LYS A 25 -17.09 -3.98 4.68
CA LYS A 25 -17.45 -2.57 4.47
C LYS A 25 -17.89 -1.91 5.78
N LYS A 26 -18.75 -2.57 6.57
CA LYS A 26 -19.20 -2.08 7.88
C LYS A 26 -18.04 -1.89 8.87
N TYR A 27 -17.07 -2.82 8.88
CA TYR A 27 -15.87 -2.68 9.72
C TYR A 27 -15.06 -1.43 9.37
N MET A 28 -14.99 -1.07 8.08
CA MET A 28 -14.38 0.18 7.62
C MET A 28 -15.34 1.38 7.60
N ARG A 29 -16.42 1.35 8.39
CA ARG A 29 -17.39 2.46 8.49
C ARG A 29 -17.92 2.93 7.12
N ASP A 30 -18.17 1.95 6.25
CA ASP A 30 -18.76 2.14 4.93
C ASP A 30 -17.95 3.04 3.96
N GLN A 31 -16.67 3.29 4.27
CA GLN A 31 -15.78 4.15 3.48
C GLN A 31 -15.32 3.52 2.16
N PHE A 32 -15.32 2.18 2.09
CA PHE A 32 -14.73 1.45 0.95
C PHE A 32 -15.61 0.29 0.52
N GLU A 33 -15.48 -0.01 -0.76
CA GLU A 33 -16.09 -1.18 -1.36
C GLU A 33 -15.14 -2.36 -1.33
N TYR A 34 -15.68 -3.59 -1.35
CA TYR A 34 -14.89 -4.81 -1.22
C TYR A 34 -15.27 -5.85 -2.26
N LEU A 35 -14.30 -6.68 -2.67
CA LEU A 35 -14.53 -7.96 -3.35
C LEU A 35 -15.03 -9.03 -2.38
N GLY A 36 -14.80 -8.85 -1.07
CA GLY A 36 -15.17 -9.79 -0.02
C GLY A 36 -14.08 -10.82 0.28
N ILE A 37 -12.83 -10.53 -0.06
CA ILE A 37 -11.73 -11.48 0.10
C ILE A 37 -11.05 -11.24 1.46
N LYS A 38 -11.24 -12.18 2.38
CA LYS A 38 -10.62 -12.12 3.71
C LYS A 38 -9.11 -12.34 3.66
N SER A 39 -8.42 -11.87 4.70
CA SER A 39 -6.95 -11.89 4.82
C SER A 39 -6.28 -13.25 4.51
N PRO A 40 -6.78 -14.41 4.98
CA PRO A 40 -6.16 -15.70 4.65
C PRO A 40 -6.17 -15.98 3.14
N LYS A 41 -7.34 -15.83 2.49
CA LYS A 41 -7.47 -16.05 1.04
C LYS A 41 -6.72 -15.00 0.24
N PHE A 42 -6.74 -13.74 0.68
CA PHE A 42 -5.95 -12.66 0.09
C PHE A 42 -4.45 -13.04 0.02
N LYS A 43 -3.89 -13.49 1.16
CA LYS A 43 -2.48 -13.89 1.25
C LYS A 43 -2.16 -15.10 0.39
N GLU A 44 -3.07 -16.09 0.35
CA GLU A 44 -2.95 -17.27 -0.51
C GLU A 44 -2.89 -16.87 -2.00
N LEU A 45 -3.85 -16.07 -2.46
CA LEU A 45 -3.92 -15.59 -3.85
C LEU A 45 -2.69 -14.78 -4.23
N LEU A 46 -2.28 -13.84 -3.37
CA LEU A 46 -1.08 -13.03 -3.62
C LEU A 46 0.18 -13.91 -3.65
N LYS A 47 0.31 -14.88 -2.73
CA LYS A 47 1.45 -15.81 -2.73
C LYS A 47 1.48 -16.64 -4.02
N LYS A 48 0.35 -17.17 -4.46
CA LYS A 48 0.23 -17.92 -5.73
C LYS A 48 0.66 -17.05 -6.91
N PHE A 49 0.13 -15.83 -6.99
CA PHE A 49 0.48 -14.89 -8.06
C PHE A 49 1.97 -14.56 -8.10
N LEU A 50 2.56 -14.23 -6.96
CA LEU A 50 4.00 -13.92 -6.87
C LEU A 50 4.88 -15.14 -7.16
N GLY A 51 4.41 -16.36 -6.94
CA GLY A 51 5.13 -17.58 -7.31
C GLY A 51 5.18 -17.81 -8.82
N GLU A 52 4.17 -17.36 -9.56
CA GLU A 52 4.06 -17.51 -11.02
C GLU A 52 4.69 -16.32 -11.78
N TYR A 53 4.44 -15.09 -11.32
CA TYR A 53 4.85 -13.86 -12.02
C TYR A 53 6.02 -13.13 -11.38
N GLY A 54 6.43 -13.50 -10.16
CA GLY A 54 7.43 -12.75 -9.39
C GLY A 54 6.94 -11.39 -8.90
N LEU A 55 7.86 -10.64 -8.30
CA LEU A 55 7.64 -9.21 -8.03
C LEU A 55 7.85 -8.41 -9.33
N PRO A 56 7.10 -7.31 -9.53
CA PRO A 56 7.33 -6.48 -10.69
C PRO A 56 8.68 -5.75 -10.56
N PRO A 57 9.30 -5.36 -11.69
CA PRO A 57 10.45 -4.47 -11.70
C PRO A 57 10.17 -3.18 -10.91
N VAL A 58 11.18 -2.67 -10.20
CA VAL A 58 11.04 -1.52 -9.29
C VAL A 58 10.76 -0.22 -10.04
N ASP A 59 11.29 -0.09 -11.26
CA ASP A 59 11.04 1.01 -12.19
C ASP A 59 9.59 1.05 -12.71
N GLU A 60 8.92 -0.11 -12.80
CA GLU A 60 7.49 -0.20 -13.15
C GLU A 60 6.55 -0.10 -11.94
N LEU A 61 7.09 -0.24 -10.72
CA LEU A 61 6.31 -0.38 -9.50
C LEU A 61 5.38 0.82 -9.24
N ASP A 62 5.82 2.04 -9.55
CA ASP A 62 4.99 3.24 -9.40
C ASP A 62 3.69 3.15 -10.22
N ILE A 63 3.82 2.80 -11.50
CA ILE A 63 2.71 2.68 -12.45
C ILE A 63 1.74 1.59 -11.97
N ILE A 64 2.28 0.46 -11.54
CA ILE A 64 1.50 -0.68 -11.05
C ILE A 64 0.73 -0.32 -9.78
N VAL A 65 1.43 0.24 -8.78
CA VAL A 65 0.87 0.61 -7.48
C VAL A 65 -0.20 1.67 -7.63
N ARG A 66 0.03 2.74 -8.40
CA ARG A 66 -0.97 3.79 -8.65
C ARG A 66 -2.19 3.26 -9.39
N LYS A 67 -2.00 2.35 -10.35
CA LYS A 67 -3.12 1.75 -11.07
C LYS A 67 -3.97 0.86 -10.17
N LEU A 68 -3.36 0.01 -9.35
CA LEU A 68 -4.08 -0.76 -8.33
C LEU A 68 -4.80 0.17 -7.35
N TRP A 69 -4.13 1.24 -6.91
CA TRP A 69 -4.70 2.24 -6.03
C TRP A 69 -5.94 2.93 -6.61
N SER A 70 -5.99 3.11 -7.93
CA SER A 70 -7.15 3.73 -8.61
C SER A 70 -8.42 2.89 -8.54
N LEU A 71 -8.30 1.56 -8.39
CA LEU A 71 -9.44 0.64 -8.45
C LEU A 71 -10.38 0.78 -7.25
N PRO A 72 -11.69 0.52 -7.42
CA PRO A 72 -12.69 0.88 -6.41
C PRO A 72 -12.69 -0.03 -5.17
N ARG A 73 -12.26 -1.29 -5.29
CA ARG A 73 -12.35 -2.27 -4.21
C ARG A 73 -11.09 -2.26 -3.34
N ARG A 74 -11.26 -2.34 -2.02
CA ARG A 74 -10.22 -2.11 -1.00
C ARG A 74 -9.07 -3.10 -1.11
N GLU A 75 -9.35 -4.32 -1.56
CA GLU A 75 -8.35 -5.34 -1.79
C GLU A 75 -7.28 -4.91 -2.80
N PHE A 76 -7.59 -4.02 -3.75
CA PHE A 76 -6.59 -3.49 -4.67
C PHE A 76 -5.61 -2.52 -4.00
N GLN A 77 -6.06 -1.73 -3.02
CA GLN A 77 -5.13 -0.94 -2.19
C GLN A 77 -4.26 -1.86 -1.33
N TYR A 78 -4.81 -2.96 -0.80
CA TYR A 78 -4.00 -3.96 -0.08
C TYR A 78 -2.93 -4.60 -0.96
N LEU A 79 -3.23 -4.86 -2.23
CA LEU A 79 -2.25 -5.34 -3.21
C LEU A 79 -1.14 -4.31 -3.43
N ALA A 80 -1.51 -3.04 -3.64
CA ALA A 80 -0.55 -1.95 -3.78
C ALA A 80 0.37 -1.81 -2.55
N VAL A 81 -0.19 -1.82 -1.32
CA VAL A 81 0.61 -1.80 -0.08
C VAL A 81 1.51 -3.02 0.02
N SER A 82 0.99 -4.21 -0.29
CA SER A 82 1.75 -5.47 -0.20
C SER A 82 2.93 -5.51 -1.16
N LEU A 83 2.75 -5.05 -2.41
CA LEU A 83 3.83 -4.96 -3.39
C LEU A 83 4.87 -3.92 -2.96
N THR A 84 4.41 -2.75 -2.50
CA THR A 84 5.31 -1.69 -2.00
C THR A 84 6.15 -2.16 -0.81
N GLY A 85 5.54 -2.85 0.16
CA GLY A 85 6.24 -3.40 1.32
C GLY A 85 7.26 -4.48 0.96
N ARG A 86 6.97 -5.33 -0.04
CA ARG A 86 7.92 -6.36 -0.50
C ARG A 86 9.12 -5.76 -1.24
N SER A 87 8.97 -4.58 -1.84
CA SER A 87 10.03 -3.88 -2.58
C SER A 87 10.68 -2.73 -1.80
N GLU A 88 10.35 -2.54 -0.51
CA GLU A 88 10.73 -1.36 0.30
C GLU A 88 12.25 -1.08 0.33
N LYS A 89 13.07 -2.14 0.31
CA LYS A 89 14.54 -2.04 0.31
C LYS A 89 15.13 -1.63 -1.05
N GLN A 90 14.33 -1.60 -2.10
CA GLN A 90 14.75 -1.29 -3.47
C GLN A 90 14.13 0.02 -3.99
N LEU A 91 13.11 0.57 -3.32
CA LEU A 91 12.44 1.80 -3.75
C LEU A 91 13.43 2.95 -4.00
N PRO A 92 13.38 3.65 -5.14
CA PRO A 92 14.26 4.78 -5.41
C PRO A 92 13.93 6.01 -4.54
N PRO A 93 14.83 7.01 -4.47
CA PRO A 93 14.59 8.23 -3.70
C PRO A 93 13.25 8.91 -4.06
N ASP A 94 12.95 9.02 -5.35
CA ASP A 94 11.76 9.73 -5.85
C ASP A 94 10.44 8.98 -5.59
N PHE A 95 10.49 7.71 -5.18
CA PHE A 95 9.30 6.94 -4.81
C PHE A 95 8.57 7.55 -3.60
N ILE A 96 9.20 8.48 -2.87
CA ILE A 96 8.53 9.26 -1.83
C ILE A 96 7.29 10.00 -2.34
N HIS A 97 7.27 10.42 -3.60
CA HIS A 97 6.10 11.05 -4.23
C HIS A 97 4.91 10.08 -4.32
N THR A 98 5.20 8.80 -4.53
CA THR A 98 4.22 7.73 -4.56
C THR A 98 3.76 7.41 -3.15
N LEU A 99 4.67 7.25 -2.20
CA LEU A 99 4.30 7.04 -0.79
C LEU A 99 3.39 8.15 -0.26
N GLU A 100 3.72 9.42 -0.51
CA GLU A 100 2.87 10.54 -0.11
C GLU A 100 1.47 10.43 -0.74
N TYR A 101 1.39 10.17 -2.05
CA TYR A 101 0.11 9.98 -2.75
C TYR A 101 -0.73 8.86 -2.15
N LEU A 102 -0.13 7.72 -1.80
CA LEU A 102 -0.85 6.60 -1.18
C LEU A 102 -1.33 6.93 0.23
N ILE A 103 -0.59 7.77 0.97
CA ILE A 103 -0.99 8.19 2.32
C ILE A 103 -2.16 9.18 2.26
N THR A 104 -2.19 10.08 1.28
CA THR A 104 -3.18 11.17 1.18
C THR A 104 -4.40 10.83 0.32
N THR A 105 -4.48 9.64 -0.27
CA THR A 105 -5.62 9.24 -1.10
C THR A 105 -6.17 7.89 -0.65
N LYS A 106 -7.50 7.74 -0.62
CA LYS A 106 -8.19 6.55 -0.08
C LYS A 106 -7.68 6.19 1.33
N SER A 107 -7.42 7.23 2.12
CA SER A 107 -6.69 7.14 3.37
C SER A 107 -7.54 6.54 4.48
N TRP A 108 -7.00 5.51 5.13
CA TRP A 108 -7.54 4.92 6.34
C TRP A 108 -6.44 4.14 7.05
N TRP A 109 -6.64 3.82 8.33
CA TRP A 109 -5.58 3.29 9.20
C TRP A 109 -5.00 1.97 8.68
N ASP A 110 -5.82 1.13 8.07
CA ASP A 110 -5.46 -0.18 7.51
C ASP A 110 -4.35 -0.10 6.46
N THR A 111 -4.35 0.93 5.61
CA THR A 111 -3.29 1.15 4.62
C THR A 111 -2.19 2.07 5.11
N VAL A 112 -2.55 3.17 5.79
CA VAL A 112 -1.57 4.19 6.22
C VAL A 112 -0.60 3.65 7.25
N ASP A 113 -1.07 2.84 8.20
CA ASP A 113 -0.20 2.31 9.26
C ASP A 113 0.83 1.33 8.69
N SER A 114 0.40 0.50 7.75
CA SER A 114 1.25 -0.43 7.01
C SER A 114 2.32 0.29 6.17
N LEU A 115 1.93 1.37 5.47
CA LEU A 115 2.84 2.20 4.69
C LEU A 115 3.84 2.95 5.58
N ALA A 116 3.38 3.48 6.71
CA ALA A 116 4.20 4.27 7.62
C ALA A 116 5.31 3.42 8.25
N GLY A 117 4.94 2.34 8.94
CA GLY A 117 5.91 1.51 9.67
C GLY A 117 6.84 0.68 8.78
N GLY A 118 6.42 0.36 7.56
CA GLY A 118 7.22 -0.40 6.58
C GLY A 118 7.88 0.52 5.53
N PRO A 119 7.28 0.68 4.34
CA PRO A 119 7.89 1.41 3.23
C PRO A 119 8.45 2.79 3.56
N VAL A 120 7.70 3.65 4.26
CA VAL A 120 8.18 5.00 4.62
C VAL A 120 9.34 4.91 5.60
N GLY A 121 9.23 4.07 6.62
CA GLY A 121 10.28 3.83 7.60
C GLY A 121 11.60 3.41 6.94
N VAL A 122 11.56 2.42 6.06
CA VAL A 122 12.74 1.92 5.32
C VAL A 122 13.27 2.98 4.35
N HIS A 123 12.39 3.68 3.63
CA HIS A 123 12.78 4.76 2.72
C HIS A 123 13.51 5.88 3.45
N PHE A 124 13.00 6.30 4.61
CA PHE A 124 13.62 7.33 5.44
C PHE A 124 14.93 6.89 6.10
N LYS A 125 15.14 5.60 6.41
CA LYS A 125 16.46 5.08 6.81
C LYS A 125 17.46 5.20 5.66
N ARG A 126 17.06 4.84 4.44
CA ARG A 126 17.93 4.84 3.25
C ARG A 126 18.24 6.24 2.72
N TYR A 127 17.32 7.19 2.89
CA TYR A 127 17.44 8.56 2.36
C TYR A 127 17.23 9.64 3.43
N PRO A 128 18.22 9.89 4.32
CA PRO A 128 18.07 10.84 5.44
C PRO A 128 17.74 12.29 5.03
N ALA A 129 18.23 12.74 3.87
CA ALA A 129 17.91 14.06 3.34
C ALA A 129 16.42 14.18 2.97
N ILE A 130 15.84 13.13 2.37
CA ILE A 130 14.40 13.05 2.07
C ILE A 130 13.61 13.01 3.37
N LYS A 131 14.01 12.17 4.33
CA LYS A 131 13.41 12.13 5.68
C LYS A 131 13.30 13.53 6.28
N LYS A 132 14.40 14.29 6.32
CA LYS A 132 14.42 15.64 6.90
C LYS A 132 13.43 16.58 6.20
N LYS A 133 13.43 16.60 4.87
CA LYS A 133 12.54 17.43 4.06
C LYS A 133 11.06 17.07 4.28
N TYR A 134 10.71 15.80 4.17
CA TYR A 134 9.32 15.35 4.21
C TYR A 134 8.75 15.32 5.63
N LEU A 135 9.53 15.00 6.67
CA LEU A 135 9.06 15.10 8.05
C LEU A 135 8.70 16.55 8.43
N ALA A 136 9.51 17.52 8.02
CA ALA A 136 9.22 18.94 8.28
C ALA A 136 7.92 19.38 7.59
N LYS A 137 7.72 18.95 6.33
CA LYS A 137 6.49 19.18 5.56
C LYS A 137 5.28 18.50 6.19
N TRP A 138 5.34 17.19 6.41
CA TRP A 138 4.20 16.39 6.87
C TRP A 138 3.76 16.71 8.28
N ARG A 139 4.68 17.09 9.18
CA ARG A 139 4.33 17.52 10.55
C ARG A 139 3.46 18.77 10.57
N ARG A 140 3.61 19.65 9.57
CA ARG A 140 2.85 20.91 9.43
C ARG A 140 1.66 20.80 8.47
N SER A 141 1.43 19.62 7.89
CA SER A 141 0.32 19.39 6.96
C SER A 141 -1.02 19.42 7.71
N ASP A 142 -2.08 19.88 7.04
CA ASP A 142 -3.47 19.76 7.52
C ASP A 142 -4.02 18.34 7.35
N ASP A 143 -3.38 17.51 6.52
CA ASP A 143 -3.73 16.10 6.37
C ASP A 143 -3.35 15.29 7.62
N PHE A 144 -4.37 14.72 8.26
CA PHE A 144 -4.23 13.90 9.47
C PHE A 144 -3.34 12.65 9.26
N TRP A 145 -3.43 12.00 8.10
CA TRP A 145 -2.71 10.77 7.81
C TRP A 145 -1.22 11.04 7.59
N LEU A 146 -0.86 12.15 6.97
CA LEU A 146 0.54 12.60 6.91
C LEU A 146 1.12 12.83 8.31
N ARG A 147 0.40 13.52 9.19
CA ARG A 147 0.83 13.72 10.58
C ARG A 147 0.97 12.37 11.30
N ARG A 148 0.02 11.45 11.14
CA ARG A 148 0.07 10.09 11.70
C ARG A 148 1.30 9.31 11.22
N THR A 149 1.64 9.38 9.93
CA THR A 149 2.85 8.76 9.38
C THR A 149 4.12 9.30 10.06
N THR A 150 4.19 10.60 10.38
CA THR A 150 5.37 11.15 11.10
C THR A 150 5.58 10.57 12.50
N LEU A 151 4.53 10.02 13.12
CA LEU A 151 4.62 9.36 14.42
C LEU A 151 5.01 7.88 14.26
N LEU A 152 4.53 7.23 13.20
CA LEU A 152 4.64 5.78 13.01
C LEU A 152 5.85 5.32 12.19
N PHE A 153 6.52 6.20 11.43
CA PHE A 153 7.57 5.75 10.49
C PHE A 153 8.74 5.01 11.16
N GLN A 154 8.97 5.28 12.45
CA GLN A 154 10.04 4.66 13.25
C GLN A 154 9.59 3.41 14.02
N LEU A 155 8.36 2.94 13.84
CA LEU A 155 7.77 1.83 14.61
C LEU A 155 8.63 0.55 14.58
N ASN A 156 9.24 0.25 13.43
CA ASN A 156 10.05 -0.95 13.22
C ASN A 156 11.56 -0.69 13.33
N TYR A 157 11.99 0.47 13.83
CA TYR A 157 13.43 0.81 13.87
C TYR A 157 14.19 0.00 14.92
N LYS A 158 13.51 -0.52 15.95
CA LYS A 158 14.11 -1.17 17.13
C LYS A 158 15.15 -0.24 17.78
N GLU A 159 16.20 -0.79 18.39
CA GLU A 159 17.27 -0.06 19.07
C GLU A 159 18.38 0.46 18.13
N ASP A 160 18.15 0.47 16.81
CA ASP A 160 19.08 1.06 15.83
C ASP A 160 19.11 2.60 15.90
#